data_AF-A0A957NY83-F1
#
_entry.id   AF-A0A957NY83-F1
#
_cell.length_a   1.000
_cell.length_b   1.000
_cell.length_c   1.000
_cell.angle_alpha   90.00
_cell.angle_beta   90.00
_cell.angle_gamma   90.00
#
_symmetry.space_group_name_H-M   'P 1'
#
loop_
_entity.id
_entity.type
_entity.pdbx_description
1 polymer ?
#
loop_
_entity_poly.entity_id
_entity_poly.type
_entity_poly.pdbx_seq_one_letter_code
_entity_poly.pdbx_strand_id
1 'polypeptide(L)'
;MPEESGSPSEQINAGYNFFDPDLWLARVDGMVWLLRMTYDVIANTLDRLDGMTIRRCTQLLHGIGAGDFEHFVDAFEREPKELTYTELIAQIKKAEEVTDSAASLLASYLVSLLNRPELPSSAPEPHWAVDFPFELKQLLNLRTLCLMYIYFFTDMRELIVASFADHKTAQNHPPLHIIRACTDHLAHDFEILQRAILQRQPIMNTKGEWAAGVLAKELIITDKLAMKALAPLGHLLSNPTILTFFSRETHIRHLPFSNRYIVVGLSHARVSTTYNEQHRTANNQQNLPAFELLAIPHEIGHYLYQHTELHQDTGADGQTVQNNYPQWHEELFADLYGCLVAGPLAVLGMQALLATSDADELWLDDDAHPTPVVRPFILAEMLRVLGAKEAELAAAANLPNPERYRFAKAADSLDANWTAILRQWQLEPQNVRNGRPAQVKSSALGQEMNVAEKVKALTPVLEQFATRLLQNANFDLWPTDDNNALSAAIPWVQEDYARLQLYGDAIVELMGGEFAGKRVHDHDLIKPNFWNNEWRSIFQGATADAKLQNWLDNWGDSGPRTIGGH
;
A
#
# COMPACT_ATOMS: atom_id res chain seq x y z
N MET A 1 78.29 7.71 -14.57
CA MET A 1 77.35 6.81 -15.26
C MET A 1 77.13 5.61 -14.34
N PRO A 2 75.99 5.62 -13.66
CA PRO A 2 74.94 4.64 -13.94
C PRO A 2 73.71 5.34 -14.52
N GLU A 3 73.14 4.71 -15.54
CA GLU A 3 71.82 5.01 -16.09
C GLU A 3 70.77 4.45 -15.12
N GLU A 4 70.13 5.33 -14.34
CA GLU A 4 68.86 4.99 -13.69
C GLU A 4 67.73 5.31 -14.68
N SER A 5 67.43 4.34 -15.53
CA SER A 5 66.22 4.28 -16.35
C SER A 5 65.01 3.94 -15.47
N GLY A 6 64.61 4.88 -14.61
CA GLY A 6 63.32 4.86 -13.95
C GLY A 6 62.26 5.37 -14.92
N SER A 7 61.56 4.46 -15.60
CA SER A 7 60.39 4.79 -16.42
C SER A 7 59.31 5.44 -15.55
N PRO A 8 58.86 6.68 -15.83
CA PRO A 8 57.73 7.30 -15.14
C PRO A 8 56.36 6.73 -15.57
N SER A 9 56.32 5.53 -16.17
CA SER A 9 55.10 4.94 -16.74
C SER A 9 54.34 4.02 -15.80
N GLU A 10 54.74 3.87 -14.54
CA GLU A 10 53.80 3.51 -13.47
C GLU A 10 52.97 4.76 -13.12
N GLN A 11 52.29 5.29 -14.13
CA GLN A 11 51.09 6.07 -13.92
C GLN A 11 50.21 5.22 -13.04
N ILE A 12 49.83 5.80 -11.90
CA ILE A 12 48.76 5.38 -11.03
C ILE A 12 47.50 5.32 -11.91
N ASN A 13 47.33 4.22 -12.64
CA ASN A 13 46.05 3.71 -13.04
C ASN A 13 45.44 3.12 -11.75
N ALA A 14 45.14 3.99 -10.78
CA ALA A 14 44.03 3.78 -9.88
C ALA A 14 42.74 3.96 -10.70
N GLY A 15 42.66 3.24 -11.83
CA GLY A 15 41.46 3.10 -12.61
C GLY A 15 40.53 2.28 -11.75
N TYR A 16 39.48 2.91 -11.26
CA TYR A 16 38.40 2.21 -10.60
C TYR A 16 37.94 1.06 -11.51
N ASN A 17 38.21 -0.18 -11.09
CA ASN A 17 37.72 -1.34 -11.81
C ASN A 17 36.24 -1.52 -11.45
N PHE A 18 35.36 -0.90 -12.23
CA PHE A 18 33.90 -1.05 -12.05
C PHE A 18 33.41 -2.49 -12.29
N PHE A 19 34.28 -3.37 -12.80
CA PHE A 19 34.04 -4.81 -12.94
C PHE A 19 34.63 -5.64 -11.79
N ASP A 20 35.13 -5.00 -10.73
CA ASP A 20 35.54 -5.71 -9.53
C ASP A 20 34.30 -6.11 -8.72
N PRO A 21 34.02 -7.41 -8.52
CA PRO A 21 32.90 -7.85 -7.70
C PRO A 21 33.00 -7.30 -6.27
N ASP A 22 34.20 -7.12 -5.72
CA ASP A 22 34.39 -6.65 -4.34
C ASP A 22 33.85 -5.22 -4.15
N LEU A 23 33.89 -4.38 -5.20
CA LEU A 23 33.31 -3.04 -5.17
C LEU A 23 31.78 -3.09 -5.00
N TRP A 24 31.12 -3.99 -5.74
CA TRP A 24 29.66 -4.16 -5.68
C TRP A 24 29.25 -4.85 -4.39
N LEU A 25 30.00 -5.86 -3.96
CA LEU A 25 29.79 -6.54 -2.68
C LEU A 25 29.95 -5.58 -1.50
N ALA A 26 30.92 -4.67 -1.52
CA ALA A 26 31.08 -3.68 -0.45
C ALA A 26 29.89 -2.71 -0.35
N ARG A 27 29.35 -2.26 -1.50
CA ARG A 27 28.12 -1.44 -1.52
C ARG A 27 26.95 -2.21 -0.94
N VAL A 28 26.85 -3.46 -1.36
CA VAL A 28 25.80 -4.38 -0.97
C VAL A 28 25.88 -4.63 0.55
N ASP A 29 27.03 -5.06 1.06
CA ASP A 29 27.26 -5.30 2.49
C ASP A 29 27.04 -4.02 3.35
N GLY A 30 27.37 -2.84 2.83
CA GLY A 30 27.07 -1.57 3.48
C GLY A 30 25.56 -1.32 3.69
N MET A 31 24.73 -1.69 2.71
CA MET A 31 23.26 -1.58 2.83
C MET A 31 22.69 -2.57 3.84
N VAL A 32 23.22 -3.81 3.92
CA VAL A 32 22.83 -4.79 4.96
C VAL A 32 23.09 -4.24 6.34
N TRP A 33 24.23 -3.58 6.51
CA TRP A 33 24.56 -2.99 7.80
C TRP A 33 23.57 -1.88 8.17
N LEU A 34 23.23 -0.99 7.23
CA LEU A 34 22.21 0.05 7.44
C LEU A 34 20.80 -0.53 7.71
N LEU A 35 20.47 -1.64 7.06
CA LEU A 35 19.22 -2.38 7.30
C LEU A 35 19.16 -2.96 8.71
N ARG A 36 20.26 -3.56 9.18
CA ARG A 36 20.38 -4.06 10.55
C ARG A 36 20.22 -2.93 11.56
N MET A 37 20.83 -1.76 11.31
CA MET A 37 20.59 -0.58 12.15
C MET A 37 19.13 -0.13 12.13
N THR A 38 18.48 -0.15 10.98
CA THR A 38 17.06 0.23 10.85
C THR A 38 16.17 -0.76 11.60
N TYR A 39 16.47 -2.05 11.49
CA TYR A 39 15.84 -3.09 12.28
C TYR A 39 16.02 -2.85 13.79
N ASP A 40 17.21 -2.44 14.23
CA ASP A 40 17.46 -2.05 15.62
C ASP A 40 16.66 -0.78 16.02
N VAL A 41 16.48 0.18 15.11
CA VAL A 41 15.60 1.35 15.34
C VAL A 41 14.15 0.91 15.52
N ILE A 42 13.65 -0.05 14.73
CA ILE A 42 12.30 -0.61 14.92
C ILE A 42 12.23 -1.29 16.28
N ALA A 43 13.21 -2.12 16.63
CA ALA A 43 13.27 -2.79 17.93
C ALA A 43 13.21 -1.78 19.08
N ASN A 44 14.03 -0.73 19.04
CA ASN A 44 13.99 0.35 20.02
C ASN A 44 12.66 1.13 20.02
N THR A 45 12.03 1.29 18.85
CA THR A 45 10.73 1.96 18.73
C THR A 45 9.63 1.11 19.37
N LEU A 46 9.65 -0.20 19.11
CA LEU A 46 8.81 -1.18 19.79
C LEU A 46 9.05 -1.10 21.30
N ASP A 47 10.30 -1.13 21.78
CA ASP A 47 10.63 -1.04 23.21
C ASP A 47 10.10 0.25 23.86
N ARG A 48 10.09 1.38 23.15
CA ARG A 48 9.58 2.67 23.65
C ARG A 48 8.06 2.73 23.71
N LEU A 49 7.39 2.16 22.70
CA LEU A 49 5.94 1.97 22.74
C LEU A 49 5.55 0.98 23.85
N ASP A 50 6.48 0.08 24.19
CA ASP A 50 6.23 -1.12 24.97
C ASP A 50 6.94 -1.17 26.33
N GLY A 51 7.38 -0.02 26.86
CA GLY A 51 7.78 0.14 28.27
C GLY A 51 6.70 -0.27 29.29
N MET A 52 5.51 -0.66 28.82
CA MET A 52 4.43 -1.27 29.59
C MET A 52 4.40 -2.82 29.55
N THR A 53 4.84 -3.52 28.51
CA THR A 53 4.67 -4.99 28.44
C THR A 53 5.78 -5.76 29.11
N ILE A 54 7.04 -5.34 29.20
CA ILE A 54 8.01 -6.16 29.96
C ILE A 54 7.53 -6.34 31.41
N ARG A 55 7.01 -5.28 32.03
CA ARG A 55 6.37 -5.31 33.35
C ARG A 55 5.08 -6.13 33.39
N ARG A 56 4.29 -6.12 32.30
CA ARG A 56 2.95 -6.75 32.23
C ARG A 56 2.97 -8.21 31.76
N CYS A 57 3.91 -8.58 30.89
CA CYS A 57 4.35 -9.94 30.61
C CYS A 57 4.91 -10.58 31.88
N THR A 58 5.72 -9.87 32.67
CA THR A 58 6.15 -10.37 33.99
C THR A 58 4.96 -10.62 34.93
N GLN A 59 3.95 -9.74 34.94
CA GLN A 59 2.72 -9.93 35.72
C GLN A 59 1.77 -11.02 35.18
N LEU A 60 1.73 -11.24 33.86
CA LEU A 60 0.99 -12.33 33.22
C LEU A 60 1.67 -13.69 33.47
N LEU A 61 3.01 -13.72 33.48
CA LEU A 61 3.81 -14.90 33.84
C LEU A 61 3.63 -15.29 35.30
N HIS A 62 3.38 -14.33 36.21
CA HIS A 62 3.00 -14.60 37.61
C HIS A 62 1.64 -15.33 37.75
N GLY A 63 0.80 -15.39 36.71
CA GLY A 63 -0.56 -15.95 36.78
C GLY A 63 -0.76 -17.30 36.08
N ILE A 64 0.25 -17.84 35.38
CA ILE A 64 0.10 -19.03 34.53
C ILE A 64 1.00 -20.15 35.08
N GLY A 65 0.46 -20.91 36.04
CA GLY A 65 1.08 -22.14 36.50
C GLY A 65 1.01 -23.22 35.42
N ALA A 66 2.15 -23.57 34.81
CA ALA A 66 2.32 -24.78 34.00
C ALA A 66 3.77 -25.27 34.09
N GLY A 67 3.94 -26.50 34.59
CA GLY A 67 5.15 -27.04 35.23
C GLY A 67 6.38 -27.33 34.37
N ASP A 68 6.41 -27.01 33.07
CA ASP A 68 7.64 -27.13 32.27
C ASP A 68 8.40 -25.79 32.15
N PHE A 69 7.84 -24.71 32.69
CA PHE A 69 8.45 -23.37 32.73
C PHE A 69 9.23 -23.11 34.03
N GLU A 70 9.12 -23.99 35.03
CA GLU A 70 9.69 -23.79 36.38
C GLU A 70 11.22 -23.70 36.40
N HIS A 71 11.94 -24.37 35.50
CA HIS A 71 13.42 -24.24 35.45
C HIS A 71 13.90 -22.93 34.80
N PHE A 72 13.12 -22.35 33.90
CA PHE A 72 13.43 -21.04 33.32
C PHE A 72 13.06 -19.91 34.29
N VAL A 73 11.98 -20.10 35.05
CA VAL A 73 11.52 -19.17 36.10
C VAL A 73 12.39 -19.25 37.36
N ASP A 74 12.86 -20.42 37.79
CA ASP A 74 13.77 -20.57 38.94
C ASP A 74 15.11 -19.82 38.76
N ALA A 75 15.58 -19.70 37.51
CA ALA A 75 16.77 -18.90 37.18
C ALA A 75 16.49 -17.39 37.24
N PHE A 76 15.23 -16.99 37.05
CA PHE A 76 14.75 -15.60 37.11
C PHE A 76 14.31 -15.18 38.53
N GLU A 77 13.84 -16.12 39.36
CA GLU A 77 13.27 -15.86 40.70
C GLU A 77 14.32 -15.58 41.78
N ARG A 78 15.59 -15.97 41.59
CA ARG A 78 16.60 -15.84 42.65
C ARG A 78 17.16 -14.43 42.86
N GLU A 79 16.99 -13.51 41.92
CA GLU A 79 17.19 -12.07 42.13
C GLU A 79 16.32 -11.26 41.14
N PRO A 80 15.23 -10.59 41.58
CA PRO A 80 14.48 -9.69 40.73
C PRO A 80 15.29 -8.39 40.56
N LYS A 81 16.32 -8.44 39.72
CA LYS A 81 16.89 -7.22 39.14
C LYS A 81 16.06 -6.86 37.93
N GLU A 82 15.73 -5.58 37.81
CA GLU A 82 15.24 -5.02 36.55
C GLU A 82 16.29 -5.33 35.47
N LEU A 83 16.05 -6.37 34.68
CA LEU A 83 16.91 -6.68 33.55
C LEU A 83 16.74 -5.56 32.55
N THR A 84 17.85 -4.90 32.26
CA THR A 84 17.92 -3.96 31.15
C THR A 84 17.73 -4.73 29.84
N TYR A 85 17.24 -4.06 28.80
CA TYR A 85 17.08 -4.64 27.47
C TYR A 85 18.35 -5.34 26.96
N THR A 86 19.53 -4.81 27.31
CA THR A 86 20.84 -5.39 26.98
C THR A 86 21.04 -6.77 27.60
N GLU A 87 20.57 -6.98 28.82
CA GLU A 87 20.67 -8.27 29.52
C GLU A 87 19.63 -9.26 29.00
N LEU A 88 18.43 -8.80 28.64
CA LEU A 88 17.42 -9.62 27.97
C LEU A 88 17.89 -10.11 26.59
N ILE A 89 18.46 -9.21 25.78
CA ILE A 89 19.05 -9.56 24.47
C ILE A 89 20.25 -10.49 24.63
N ALA A 90 21.09 -10.32 25.66
CA ALA A 90 22.18 -11.24 25.94
C ALA A 90 21.68 -12.64 26.30
N GLN A 91 20.55 -12.76 27.02
CA GLN A 91 19.93 -14.05 27.32
C GLN A 91 19.20 -14.67 26.12
N ILE A 92 18.55 -13.86 25.28
CA ILE A 92 17.97 -14.31 24.01
C ILE A 92 19.06 -14.81 23.07
N LYS A 93 20.17 -14.09 22.91
CA LYS A 93 21.32 -14.53 22.11
C LYS A 93 21.94 -15.82 22.66
N LYS A 94 22.04 -15.95 23.98
CA LYS A 94 22.49 -17.18 24.63
C LYS A 94 21.51 -18.35 24.44
N ALA A 95 20.23 -18.09 24.23
CA ALA A 95 19.22 -19.10 23.89
C ALA A 95 19.21 -19.42 22.38
N GLU A 96 19.47 -18.44 21.51
CA GLU A 96 19.67 -18.61 20.06
C GLU A 96 20.91 -19.47 19.77
N GLU A 97 21.97 -19.37 20.57
CA GLU A 97 23.15 -20.24 20.50
C GLU A 97 22.85 -21.71 20.86
N VAL A 98 21.71 -21.99 21.49
CA VAL A 98 21.38 -23.31 22.04
C VAL A 98 20.38 -24.09 21.17
N THR A 99 19.65 -23.48 20.22
CA THR A 99 18.92 -24.19 19.14
C THR A 99 18.24 -23.22 18.16
N ASP A 100 18.26 -23.54 16.86
CA ASP A 100 17.48 -22.88 15.78
C ASP A 100 15.95 -22.84 16.03
N SER A 101 15.44 -23.49 17.08
CA SER A 101 14.02 -23.54 17.42
C SER A 101 13.52 -22.35 18.24
N ALA A 102 14.40 -21.57 18.89
CA ALA A 102 13.98 -20.50 19.82
C ALA A 102 13.34 -19.30 19.13
N ALA A 103 13.81 -18.89 17.95
CA ALA A 103 13.16 -17.84 17.15
C ALA A 103 11.80 -18.30 16.62
N SER A 104 11.68 -19.59 16.26
CA SER A 104 10.41 -20.22 15.87
C SER A 104 9.46 -20.41 17.07
N LEU A 105 9.99 -20.65 18.27
CA LEU A 105 9.23 -20.76 19.53
C LEU A 105 8.78 -19.40 20.02
N LEU A 106 9.62 -18.36 19.94
CA LEU A 106 9.26 -16.98 20.29
C LEU A 106 8.25 -16.43 19.29
N ALA A 107 8.43 -16.68 17.99
CA ALA A 107 7.43 -16.35 16.98
C ALA A 107 6.14 -17.15 17.18
N SER A 108 6.20 -18.45 17.47
CA SER A 108 5.02 -19.28 17.76
C SER A 108 4.34 -18.89 19.08
N TYR A 109 5.10 -18.44 20.08
CA TYR A 109 4.61 -17.99 21.37
C TYR A 109 3.95 -16.62 21.27
N LEU A 110 4.55 -15.67 20.56
CA LEU A 110 3.94 -14.38 20.23
C LEU A 110 2.68 -14.56 19.38
N VAL A 111 2.69 -15.49 18.42
CA VAL A 111 1.48 -15.91 17.67
C VAL A 111 0.44 -16.56 18.59
N SER A 112 0.84 -17.36 19.59
CA SER A 112 -0.08 -18.03 20.53
C SER A 112 -0.70 -17.09 21.58
N LEU A 113 0.00 -16.01 21.92
CA LEU A 113 -0.51 -14.95 22.80
C LEU A 113 -1.55 -14.07 22.10
N LEU A 114 -1.45 -13.96 20.77
CA LEU A 114 -2.31 -13.10 19.96
C LEU A 114 -3.55 -13.81 19.39
N ASN A 115 -3.58 -15.16 19.39
CA ASN A 115 -4.65 -15.98 18.77
C ASN A 115 -5.36 -16.93 19.75
N ARG A 116 -5.70 -16.53 20.99
CA ARG A 116 -6.56 -17.37 21.85
C ARG A 116 -8.06 -17.15 21.56
N PRO A 117 -8.81 -18.14 21.04
CA PRO A 117 -10.24 -18.02 20.77
C PRO A 117 -11.12 -18.22 22.01
N GLU A 118 -10.54 -18.55 23.17
CA GLU A 118 -11.28 -19.02 24.35
C GLU A 118 -10.92 -18.19 25.59
N LEU A 119 -11.48 -16.99 25.71
CA LEU A 119 -11.70 -16.34 26.99
C LEU A 119 -13.16 -16.59 27.39
N PRO A 120 -13.47 -16.90 28.68
CA PRO A 120 -14.83 -17.16 29.11
C PRO A 120 -15.70 -15.92 28.86
N SER A 121 -16.84 -16.11 28.18
CA SER A 121 -17.77 -15.07 27.71
C SER A 121 -18.43 -14.21 28.80
N SER A 122 -17.96 -14.28 30.05
CA SER A 122 -18.55 -13.63 31.22
C SER A 122 -17.57 -12.81 32.07
N ALA A 123 -16.31 -12.66 31.65
CA ALA A 123 -15.41 -11.70 32.30
C ALA A 123 -15.69 -10.29 31.76
N PRO A 124 -15.99 -9.29 32.61
CA PRO A 124 -16.09 -7.91 32.16
C PRO A 124 -14.72 -7.49 31.62
N GLU A 125 -14.63 -7.21 30.32
CA GLU A 125 -13.41 -6.69 29.71
C GLU A 125 -12.98 -5.43 30.47
N PRO A 126 -11.75 -5.35 30.99
CA PRO A 126 -11.26 -4.13 31.58
C PRO A 126 -11.15 -3.08 30.48
N HIS A 127 -11.91 -1.98 30.57
CA HIS A 127 -11.95 -0.88 29.61
C HIS A 127 -10.60 -0.14 29.36
N TRP A 128 -9.52 -0.61 29.99
CA TRP A 128 -8.15 -0.10 29.96
C TRP A 128 -7.12 -1.18 29.56
N ALA A 129 -7.58 -2.39 29.19
CA ALA A 129 -6.79 -3.39 28.48
C ALA A 129 -6.79 -3.02 27.00
N VAL A 130 -5.89 -2.09 26.67
CA VAL A 130 -5.53 -1.68 25.32
C VAL A 130 -5.20 -2.94 24.53
N ASP A 131 -6.02 -3.26 23.52
CA ASP A 131 -5.66 -4.13 22.40
C ASP A 131 -4.23 -3.78 22.00
N PHE A 132 -3.34 -4.74 21.73
CA PHE A 132 -2.08 -4.40 21.08
C PHE A 132 -2.41 -3.47 19.89
N PRO A 133 -2.04 -2.17 19.95
CA PRO A 133 -2.67 -1.19 19.09
C PRO A 133 -2.41 -1.59 17.66
N PHE A 134 -3.37 -1.40 16.76
CA PHE A 134 -3.17 -1.64 15.33
C PHE A 134 -1.84 -1.06 14.80
N GLU A 135 -1.40 0.08 15.37
CA GLU A 135 -0.05 0.66 15.22
C GLU A 135 1.10 -0.33 15.46
N LEU A 136 1.06 -1.07 16.58
CA LEU A 136 2.05 -2.09 16.91
C LEU A 136 2.06 -3.22 15.89
N LYS A 137 0.88 -3.68 15.44
CA LYS A 137 0.79 -4.69 14.37
C LYS A 137 1.49 -4.19 13.11
N GLN A 138 1.29 -2.91 12.74
CA GLN A 138 1.96 -2.33 11.58
C GLN A 138 3.48 -2.21 11.77
N LEU A 139 3.96 -1.88 12.98
CA LEU A 139 5.39 -1.90 13.27
C LEU A 139 6.00 -3.31 13.25
N LEU A 140 5.25 -4.32 13.71
CA LEU A 140 5.64 -5.72 13.60
C LEU A 140 5.66 -6.17 12.13
N ASN A 141 4.70 -5.76 11.32
CA ASN A 141 4.69 -5.99 9.87
C ASN A 141 5.89 -5.33 9.19
N LEU A 142 6.22 -4.08 9.54
CA LEU A 142 7.43 -3.38 9.06
C LEU A 142 8.71 -4.10 9.49
N ARG A 143 8.76 -4.62 10.73
CA ARG A 143 9.88 -5.42 11.21
C ARG A 143 10.04 -6.71 10.39
N THR A 144 8.95 -7.43 10.16
CA THR A 144 8.95 -8.66 9.34
C THR A 144 9.37 -8.34 7.90
N LEU A 145 8.87 -7.25 7.33
CA LEU A 145 9.27 -6.79 6.00
C LEU A 145 10.77 -6.45 5.94
N CYS A 146 11.32 -5.78 6.95
CA CYS A 146 12.76 -5.51 7.04
C CYS A 146 13.59 -6.81 7.11
N LEU A 147 13.11 -7.84 7.83
CA LEU A 147 13.77 -9.14 7.85
C LEU A 147 13.74 -9.80 6.48
N MET A 148 12.57 -9.86 5.83
CA MET A 148 12.43 -10.39 4.47
C MET A 148 13.38 -9.67 3.50
N TYR A 149 13.50 -8.36 3.67
CA TYR A 149 14.39 -7.54 2.88
C TYR A 149 15.87 -7.91 3.06
N ILE A 150 16.33 -8.12 4.30
CA ILE A 150 17.69 -8.59 4.60
C ILE A 150 17.98 -9.96 3.94
N TYR A 151 16.99 -10.86 3.91
CA TYR A 151 17.13 -12.16 3.28
C TYR A 151 17.17 -12.08 1.76
N PHE A 152 16.23 -11.37 1.14
CA PHE A 152 16.24 -11.10 -0.30
C PHE A 152 17.58 -10.50 -0.75
N PHE A 153 18.11 -9.60 0.06
CA PHE A 153 19.40 -9.00 -0.17
C PHE A 153 20.56 -10.00 -0.22
N THR A 154 20.55 -10.98 0.68
CA THR A 154 21.56 -12.05 0.72
C THR A 154 21.52 -12.85 -0.58
N ASP A 155 20.32 -13.14 -1.09
CA ASP A 155 20.17 -13.86 -2.36
C ASP A 155 20.61 -13.00 -3.56
N MET A 156 20.33 -11.70 -3.55
CA MET A 156 20.83 -10.78 -4.58
C MET A 156 22.36 -10.72 -4.61
N ARG A 157 23.00 -10.69 -3.45
CA ARG A 157 24.46 -10.75 -3.32
C ARG A 157 25.00 -12.01 -3.97
N GLU A 158 24.40 -13.16 -3.70
CA GLU A 158 24.79 -14.44 -4.32
C GLU A 158 24.64 -14.43 -5.84
N LEU A 159 23.55 -13.86 -6.37
CA LEU A 159 23.34 -13.72 -7.81
C LEU A 159 24.35 -12.78 -8.46
N ILE A 160 24.70 -11.67 -7.81
CA ILE A 160 25.76 -10.77 -8.30
C ILE A 160 27.08 -11.53 -8.41
N VAL A 161 27.50 -12.23 -7.35
CA VAL A 161 28.74 -13.04 -7.37
C VAL A 161 28.72 -14.07 -8.50
N ALA A 162 27.60 -14.79 -8.65
CA ALA A 162 27.43 -15.79 -9.70
C ALA A 162 27.53 -15.16 -11.10
N SER A 163 26.86 -14.02 -11.34
CA SER A 163 26.95 -13.26 -12.59
C SER A 163 28.39 -12.88 -12.92
N PHE A 164 29.14 -12.30 -11.97
CA PHE A 164 30.55 -11.96 -12.17
C PHE A 164 31.41 -13.20 -12.47
N ALA A 165 31.16 -14.32 -11.81
CA ALA A 165 31.90 -15.57 -12.04
C ALA A 165 31.62 -16.18 -13.42
N ASP A 166 30.35 -16.19 -13.84
CA ASP A 166 29.92 -16.67 -15.15
C ASP A 166 30.55 -15.84 -16.27
N HIS A 167 30.50 -14.51 -16.16
CA HIS A 167 31.06 -13.61 -17.16
C HIS A 167 32.60 -13.63 -17.20
N LYS A 168 33.25 -13.77 -16.04
CA LYS A 168 34.71 -14.00 -15.98
C LYS A 168 35.09 -15.29 -16.70
N THR A 169 34.31 -16.35 -16.54
CA THR A 169 34.54 -17.64 -17.20
C THR A 169 34.31 -17.55 -18.72
N ALA A 170 33.26 -16.84 -19.13
CA ALA A 170 32.92 -16.60 -20.54
C ALA A 170 33.77 -15.50 -21.21
N GLN A 171 34.68 -14.84 -20.47
CA GLN A 171 35.54 -13.75 -20.95
C GLN A 171 34.76 -12.56 -21.54
N ASN A 172 33.60 -12.25 -20.96
CA ASN A 172 32.76 -11.11 -21.32
C ASN A 172 32.48 -10.24 -20.08
N HIS A 173 31.75 -9.13 -20.29
CA HIS A 173 31.45 -8.16 -19.24
C HIS A 173 30.08 -8.46 -18.61
N PRO A 174 29.99 -8.49 -17.26
CA PRO A 174 28.71 -8.67 -16.56
C PRO A 174 27.77 -7.51 -16.86
N PRO A 175 26.45 -7.72 -16.76
CA PRO A 175 25.45 -6.71 -17.06
C PRO A 175 25.36 -5.66 -15.93
N LEU A 176 26.37 -4.79 -15.83
CA LEU A 176 26.47 -3.79 -14.76
C LEU A 176 25.24 -2.87 -14.68
N HIS A 177 24.53 -2.65 -15.79
CA HIS A 177 23.30 -1.86 -15.80
C HIS A 177 22.16 -2.52 -15.01
N ILE A 178 21.99 -3.83 -15.12
CA ILE A 178 20.98 -4.60 -14.37
C ILE A 178 21.36 -4.59 -12.88
N ILE A 179 22.61 -4.92 -12.57
CA ILE A 179 23.12 -4.95 -11.19
C ILE A 179 22.94 -3.58 -10.52
N ARG A 180 23.28 -2.51 -11.23
CA ARG A 180 23.09 -1.13 -10.77
C ARG A 180 21.61 -0.83 -10.53
N ALA A 181 20.74 -1.10 -11.49
CA ALA A 181 19.32 -0.82 -11.37
C ALA A 181 18.69 -1.55 -10.18
N CYS A 182 18.99 -2.85 -10.00
CA CYS A 182 18.54 -3.59 -8.81
C CYS A 182 19.08 -2.97 -7.51
N THR A 183 20.34 -2.50 -7.49
CA THR A 183 20.93 -1.86 -6.30
C THR A 183 20.28 -0.51 -6.00
N ASP A 184 19.96 0.28 -7.03
CA ASP A 184 19.28 1.56 -6.90
C ASP A 184 17.84 1.37 -6.37
N HIS A 185 17.10 0.38 -6.89
CA HIS A 185 15.79 0.01 -6.36
C HIS A 185 15.87 -0.53 -4.93
N LEU A 186 16.92 -1.28 -4.59
CA LEU A 186 17.16 -1.69 -3.21
C LEU A 186 17.37 -0.49 -2.28
N ALA A 187 18.10 0.53 -2.73
CA ALA A 187 18.33 1.72 -1.91
C ALA A 187 17.01 2.48 -1.69
N HIS A 188 16.17 2.52 -2.72
CA HIS A 188 14.87 3.17 -2.67
C HIS A 188 13.88 2.47 -1.73
N ASP A 189 13.71 1.15 -1.83
CA ASP A 189 12.87 0.36 -0.91
C ASP A 189 13.33 0.52 0.54
N PHE A 190 14.64 0.56 0.75
CA PHE A 190 15.20 0.79 2.08
C PHE A 190 14.80 2.17 2.64
N GLU A 191 14.88 3.22 1.81
CA GLU A 191 14.44 4.55 2.19
C GLU A 191 12.93 4.57 2.53
N ILE A 192 12.10 3.89 1.74
CA ILE A 192 10.66 3.74 2.00
C ILE A 192 10.43 3.09 3.36
N LEU A 193 11.11 1.98 3.65
CA LEU A 193 10.99 1.29 4.94
C LEU A 193 11.39 2.20 6.10
N GLN A 194 12.56 2.82 6.03
CA GLN A 194 13.02 3.78 7.04
C GLN A 194 12.00 4.88 7.26
N ARG A 195 11.48 5.46 6.18
CA ARG A 195 10.49 6.53 6.23
C ARG A 195 9.19 6.06 6.90
N ALA A 196 8.67 4.90 6.50
CA ALA A 196 7.46 4.31 7.06
C ALA A 196 7.58 4.04 8.58
N ILE A 197 8.77 3.65 9.04
CA ILE A 197 9.09 3.44 10.46
C ILE A 197 9.18 4.77 11.20
N LEU A 198 9.96 5.73 10.68
CA LEU A 198 10.18 7.02 11.30
C LEU A 198 8.88 7.82 11.45
N GLN A 199 7.99 7.76 10.45
CA GLN A 199 6.69 8.44 10.49
C GLN A 199 5.72 7.84 11.54
N ARG A 200 5.99 6.62 12.00
CA ARG A 200 5.24 5.92 13.06
C ARG A 200 5.90 6.01 14.43
N GLN A 201 7.04 6.71 14.56
CA GLN A 201 7.69 6.83 15.86
C GLN A 201 6.81 7.59 16.87
N PRO A 202 6.71 7.10 18.12
CA PRO A 202 6.06 7.86 19.16
C PRO A 202 6.88 9.11 19.48
N ILE A 203 6.17 10.16 19.85
CA ILE A 203 6.75 11.41 20.34
C ILE A 203 6.46 11.56 21.84
N MET A 204 7.40 12.13 22.57
CA MET A 204 7.19 12.47 23.98
C MET A 204 6.34 13.74 24.05
N ASN A 205 5.19 13.67 24.71
CA ASN A 205 4.29 14.80 24.87
C ASN A 205 4.80 15.76 25.98
N THR A 206 4.12 16.90 26.16
CA THR A 206 4.47 17.91 27.18
C THR A 206 4.37 17.40 28.63
N LYS A 207 3.75 16.24 28.85
CA LYS A 207 3.63 15.58 30.16
C LYS A 207 4.73 14.53 30.38
N GLY A 208 5.63 14.32 29.42
CA GLY A 208 6.68 13.30 29.48
C GLY A 208 6.19 11.89 29.14
N GLU A 209 5.00 11.75 28.56
CA GLU A 209 4.43 10.46 28.15
C GLU A 209 4.68 10.23 26.66
N TRP A 210 4.97 8.98 26.26
CA TRP A 210 5.05 8.62 24.85
C TRP A 210 3.65 8.51 24.24
N ALA A 211 3.44 9.16 23.10
CA ALA A 211 2.17 9.12 22.37
C ALA A 211 2.43 9.08 20.86
N ALA A 212 1.46 8.57 20.09
CA ALA A 212 1.49 8.63 18.63
C ALA A 212 1.58 10.08 18.15
N GLY A 213 2.58 10.38 17.29
CA GLY A 213 2.69 11.67 16.62
C GLY A 213 1.55 11.89 15.62
N VAL A 214 1.43 13.12 15.09
CA VAL A 214 0.39 13.47 14.11
C VAL A 214 0.47 12.56 12.89
N LEU A 215 1.67 12.36 12.33
CA LEU A 215 1.86 11.48 11.18
C LEU A 215 1.49 10.02 11.49
N ALA A 216 1.85 9.51 12.67
CA ALA A 216 1.52 8.16 13.07
C ALA A 216 -0.02 7.96 13.14
N LYS A 217 -0.75 8.94 13.67
CA LYS A 217 -2.22 8.90 13.75
C LYS A 217 -2.88 8.90 12.37
N GLU A 218 -2.41 9.75 11.48
CA GLU A 218 -2.92 9.78 10.10
C GLU A 218 -2.61 8.46 9.37
N LEU A 219 -1.42 7.89 9.58
CA LEU A 219 -1.05 6.60 8.99
C LEU A 219 -1.94 5.44 9.45
N ILE A 220 -2.42 5.45 10.69
CA ILE A 220 -3.39 4.45 11.17
C ILE A 220 -4.70 4.54 10.37
N ILE A 221 -5.18 5.76 10.16
CA ILE A 221 -6.41 6.01 9.41
C ILE A 221 -6.22 5.50 7.99
N THR A 222 -5.11 5.84 7.35
CA THR A 222 -4.84 5.45 5.97
C THR A 222 -4.60 3.96 5.81
N ASP A 223 -3.89 3.32 6.75
CA ASP A 223 -3.71 1.86 6.78
C ASP A 223 -5.07 1.16 6.86
N LYS A 224 -5.98 1.62 7.74
CA LYS A 224 -7.34 1.08 7.86
C LYS A 224 -8.18 1.30 6.61
N LEU A 225 -8.10 2.49 6.01
CA LEU A 225 -8.78 2.77 4.74
C LEU A 225 -8.27 1.89 3.62
N ALA A 226 -6.95 1.65 3.56
CA ALA A 226 -6.34 0.79 2.58
C ALA A 226 -6.74 -0.67 2.76
N MET A 227 -6.81 -1.16 4.00
CA MET A 227 -7.35 -2.50 4.29
C MET A 227 -8.82 -2.63 3.88
N LYS A 228 -9.65 -1.63 4.22
CA LYS A 228 -11.05 -1.59 3.79
C LYS A 228 -11.17 -1.60 2.27
N ALA A 229 -10.34 -0.83 1.60
CA ALA A 229 -10.35 -0.75 0.15
C ALA A 229 -9.97 -2.09 -0.49
N LEU A 230 -9.04 -2.83 0.09
CA LEU A 230 -8.63 -4.16 -0.38
C LEU A 230 -9.69 -5.25 -0.11
N ALA A 231 -10.46 -5.13 0.96
CA ALA A 231 -11.33 -6.19 1.49
C ALA A 231 -12.19 -6.92 0.43
N PRO A 232 -12.87 -6.25 -0.54
CA PRO A 232 -13.75 -6.94 -1.49
C PRO A 232 -13.04 -8.01 -2.33
N LEU A 233 -11.75 -7.84 -2.62
CA LEU A 233 -10.98 -8.73 -3.49
C LEU A 233 -9.71 -9.27 -2.84
N GLY A 234 -9.48 -8.96 -1.56
CA GLY A 234 -8.27 -9.39 -0.83
C GLY A 234 -8.11 -10.91 -0.77
N HIS A 235 -9.21 -11.67 -0.84
CA HIS A 235 -9.21 -13.14 -0.88
C HIS A 235 -8.62 -13.73 -2.17
N LEU A 236 -8.53 -12.94 -3.25
CA LEU A 236 -7.84 -13.34 -4.48
C LEU A 236 -6.31 -13.25 -4.35
N LEU A 237 -5.83 -12.60 -3.29
CA LEU A 237 -4.41 -12.47 -2.99
C LEU A 237 -4.02 -13.45 -1.88
N SER A 238 -2.75 -13.84 -1.87
CA SER A 238 -2.22 -14.80 -0.90
C SER A 238 -1.88 -14.14 0.45
N ASN A 239 -2.91 -13.92 1.29
CA ASN A 239 -2.80 -13.30 2.62
C ASN A 239 -2.09 -11.92 2.58
N PRO A 240 -2.70 -10.91 1.95
CA PRO A 240 -2.10 -9.61 1.78
C PRO A 240 -2.08 -8.80 3.09
N THR A 241 -1.04 -7.98 3.27
CA THR A 241 -0.89 -6.98 4.31
C THR A 241 -0.56 -5.67 3.64
N ILE A 242 -1.26 -4.61 4.04
CA ILE A 242 -1.07 -3.28 3.48
C ILE A 242 -0.31 -2.39 4.45
N LEU A 243 0.63 -1.63 3.92
CA LEU A 243 1.47 -0.67 4.64
C LEU A 243 1.41 0.66 3.91
N THR A 244 0.93 1.69 4.60
CA THR A 244 0.96 3.05 4.05
C THR A 244 2.16 3.84 4.57
N PHE A 245 2.60 4.84 3.82
CA PHE A 245 3.61 5.81 4.29
C PHE A 245 3.41 7.14 3.57
N PHE A 246 3.84 8.25 4.17
CA PHE A 246 3.84 9.52 3.47
C PHE A 246 5.06 9.63 2.56
N SER A 247 4.82 10.16 1.38
CA SER A 247 5.76 10.31 0.28
C SER A 247 5.43 11.58 -0.50
N ARG A 248 6.20 11.85 -1.55
CA ARG A 248 5.99 13.05 -2.38
C ARG A 248 4.69 12.95 -3.20
N GLU A 249 4.43 11.78 -3.77
CA GLU A 249 3.34 11.51 -4.70
C GLU A 249 2.65 10.21 -4.31
N THR A 250 1.41 10.03 -4.75
CA THR A 250 0.67 8.81 -4.41
C THR A 250 0.97 7.74 -5.42
N HIS A 251 1.34 6.57 -4.92
CA HIS A 251 1.77 5.45 -5.75
C HIS A 251 1.65 4.15 -4.95
N ILE A 252 1.69 3.05 -5.68
CA ILE A 252 1.88 1.73 -5.11
C ILE A 252 3.27 1.21 -5.45
N ARG A 253 3.96 0.71 -4.42
CA ARG A 253 5.30 0.12 -4.55
C ARG A 253 5.18 -1.39 -4.68
N HIS A 254 5.73 -1.93 -5.76
CA HIS A 254 5.83 -3.37 -6.00
C HIS A 254 7.15 -3.91 -5.48
N LEU A 255 7.06 -4.99 -4.73
CA LEU A 255 8.21 -5.65 -4.10
C LEU A 255 8.44 -7.01 -4.77
N PRO A 256 9.52 -7.22 -5.55
CA PRO A 256 9.73 -8.47 -6.29
C PRO A 256 9.96 -9.69 -5.38
N PHE A 257 10.18 -9.45 -4.09
CA PHE A 257 10.43 -10.47 -3.07
C PHE A 257 9.21 -10.75 -2.18
N SER A 258 8.09 -10.04 -2.38
CA SER A 258 6.86 -10.35 -1.67
C SER A 258 5.60 -9.82 -2.34
N ASN A 259 4.71 -10.74 -2.71
CA ASN A 259 3.34 -10.40 -3.12
C ASN A 259 2.37 -10.32 -1.93
N ARG A 260 2.89 -10.45 -0.70
CA ARG A 260 2.11 -10.33 0.53
C ARG A 260 2.07 -8.92 1.07
N TYR A 261 3.03 -8.07 0.73
CA TYR A 261 3.07 -6.70 1.19
C TYR A 261 2.66 -5.76 0.08
N ILE A 262 1.56 -5.04 0.32
CA ILE A 262 1.07 -3.96 -0.53
C ILE A 262 1.55 -2.66 0.11
N VAL A 263 2.51 -1.98 -0.51
CA VAL A 263 3.10 -0.76 0.06
C VAL A 263 2.55 0.44 -0.69
N VAL A 264 1.83 1.33 0.00
CA VAL A 264 1.14 2.48 -0.61
C VAL A 264 1.77 3.78 -0.12
N GLY A 265 2.39 4.53 -1.02
CA GLY A 265 2.87 5.88 -0.78
C GLY A 265 1.72 6.88 -0.91
N LEU A 266 1.61 7.81 0.04
CA LEU A 266 0.58 8.84 0.08
C LEU A 266 1.24 10.21 0.05
N SER A 267 0.75 11.14 -0.78
CA SER A 267 1.30 12.50 -0.82
C SER A 267 1.26 13.17 0.55
N HIS A 268 2.33 13.88 0.92
CA HIS A 268 2.38 14.72 2.14
C HIS A 268 1.29 15.80 2.17
N ALA A 269 0.75 16.20 1.01
CA ALA A 269 -0.39 17.11 0.94
C ALA A 269 -1.64 16.59 1.65
N ARG A 270 -1.68 15.28 1.94
CA ARG A 270 -2.80 14.56 2.59
C ARG A 270 -2.78 14.61 4.11
N VAL A 271 -1.69 15.10 4.72
CA VAL A 271 -1.63 15.25 6.17
C VAL A 271 -2.56 16.40 6.56
N SER A 272 -3.70 16.08 7.17
CA SER A 272 -4.64 17.07 7.65
C SER A 272 -3.93 18.06 8.58
N THR A 273 -3.86 19.34 8.17
CA THR A 273 -3.29 20.42 9.01
C THR A 273 -4.17 20.74 10.23
N THR A 274 -5.23 19.97 10.46
CA THR A 274 -6.37 20.32 11.30
C THR A 274 -6.43 19.61 12.65
N TYR A 275 -5.31 19.06 13.15
CA TYR A 275 -5.22 18.63 14.56
C TYR A 275 -5.10 19.82 15.53
N ASN A 276 -5.83 20.91 15.27
CA ASN A 276 -6.25 21.86 16.29
C ASN A 276 -7.74 21.61 16.51
N GLU A 277 -8.07 20.68 17.42
CA GLU A 277 -9.43 20.40 17.86
C GLU A 277 -10.20 21.68 18.26
N GLN A 278 -9.47 22.73 18.66
CA GLN A 278 -10.00 24.05 19.03
C GLN A 278 -10.51 24.90 17.86
N HIS A 279 -10.13 24.59 16.61
CA HIS A 279 -10.56 25.33 15.41
C HIS A 279 -11.66 24.62 14.59
N ARG A 280 -12.20 23.49 15.08
CA ARG A 280 -13.47 22.92 14.60
C ARG A 280 -14.70 23.75 15.05
N THR A 281 -14.59 25.07 15.05
CA THR A 281 -15.77 25.93 15.25
C THR A 281 -16.58 25.96 13.96
N ALA A 282 -17.91 25.94 14.10
CA ALA A 282 -18.91 25.53 13.11
C ALA A 282 -18.96 26.28 11.75
N ASN A 283 -18.04 27.21 11.47
CA ASN A 283 -18.13 28.12 10.31
C ASN A 283 -16.95 28.09 9.33
N ASN A 284 -15.86 27.33 9.59
CA ASN A 284 -14.77 27.19 8.62
C ASN A 284 -14.88 25.85 7.87
N GLN A 285 -15.86 25.76 6.96
CA GLN A 285 -16.08 24.67 6.00
C GLN A 285 -14.98 24.54 4.92
N GLN A 286 -13.84 25.22 5.06
CA GLN A 286 -12.71 25.14 4.12
C GLN A 286 -11.61 24.16 4.57
N ASN A 287 -11.98 23.10 5.30
CA ASN A 287 -11.10 21.96 5.49
C ASN A 287 -11.22 21.04 4.27
N LEU A 288 -10.53 21.38 3.19
CA LEU A 288 -10.27 20.49 2.06
C LEU A 288 -8.98 19.69 2.34
N PRO A 289 -9.06 18.43 2.82
CA PRO A 289 -7.96 17.49 2.53
C PRO A 289 -8.38 16.02 2.32
N ALA A 290 -9.68 15.71 2.32
CA ALA A 290 -10.16 14.34 2.53
C ALA A 290 -10.28 13.51 1.23
N PHE A 291 -10.47 14.19 0.11
CA PHE A 291 -10.75 13.59 -1.19
C PHE A 291 -9.56 12.84 -1.78
N GLU A 292 -8.34 13.25 -1.47
CA GLU A 292 -7.15 12.58 -1.98
C GLU A 292 -6.93 11.20 -1.35
N LEU A 293 -7.49 10.93 -0.16
CA LEU A 293 -7.48 9.59 0.43
C LEU A 293 -8.24 8.57 -0.44
N LEU A 294 -9.08 9.04 -1.37
CA LEU A 294 -9.80 8.22 -2.33
C LEU A 294 -8.92 7.73 -3.48
N ALA A 295 -7.67 8.22 -3.58
CA ALA A 295 -6.67 7.58 -4.43
C ALA A 295 -6.25 6.21 -3.87
N ILE A 296 -6.40 5.94 -2.57
CA ILE A 296 -6.03 4.64 -1.97
C ILE A 296 -6.75 3.47 -2.68
N PRO A 297 -8.09 3.49 -2.86
CA PRO A 297 -8.78 2.51 -3.69
C PRO A 297 -8.22 2.37 -5.11
N HIS A 298 -7.89 3.47 -5.78
CA HIS A 298 -7.32 3.46 -7.12
C HIS A 298 -5.95 2.75 -7.14
N GLU A 299 -5.04 3.10 -6.22
CA GLU A 299 -3.73 2.42 -6.08
C GLU A 299 -3.87 0.91 -5.80
N ILE A 300 -4.84 0.52 -4.98
CA ILE A 300 -5.12 -0.91 -4.75
C ILE A 300 -5.66 -1.58 -6.02
N GLY A 301 -6.41 -0.84 -6.83
CA GLY A 301 -6.84 -1.26 -8.16
C GLY A 301 -5.66 -1.62 -9.07
N HIS A 302 -4.59 -0.81 -9.10
CA HIS A 302 -3.33 -1.16 -9.78
C HIS A 302 -2.74 -2.47 -9.28
N TYR A 303 -2.67 -2.65 -7.94
CA TYR A 303 -2.16 -3.89 -7.37
C TYR A 303 -2.93 -5.10 -7.86
N LEU A 304 -4.26 -5.03 -7.76
CA LEU A 304 -5.16 -6.12 -8.14
C LEU A 304 -5.08 -6.40 -9.64
N TYR A 305 -4.97 -5.37 -10.47
CA TYR A 305 -4.76 -5.53 -11.90
C TYR A 305 -3.55 -6.42 -12.16
N GLN A 306 -2.40 -6.10 -11.56
CA GLN A 306 -1.15 -6.80 -11.83
C GLN A 306 -1.02 -8.16 -11.13
N HIS A 307 -1.67 -8.36 -9.97
CA HIS A 307 -1.46 -9.54 -9.12
C HIS A 307 -2.64 -10.53 -9.13
N THR A 308 -3.66 -10.28 -9.95
CA THR A 308 -4.81 -11.18 -10.13
C THR A 308 -5.07 -11.43 -11.61
N GLU A 309 -5.88 -12.45 -11.92
CA GLU A 309 -6.26 -12.77 -13.29
C GLU A 309 -7.46 -11.93 -13.79
N LEU A 310 -7.91 -10.93 -13.02
CA LEU A 310 -9.12 -10.16 -13.31
C LEU A 310 -9.03 -9.33 -14.60
N HIS A 311 -7.81 -8.99 -15.04
CA HIS A 311 -7.56 -8.20 -16.25
C HIS A 311 -7.47 -9.02 -17.53
N GLN A 312 -7.26 -10.34 -17.46
CA GLN A 312 -6.93 -11.16 -18.64
C GLN A 312 -8.02 -11.08 -19.72
N ASP A 313 -7.67 -10.83 -20.97
CA ASP A 313 -8.57 -10.30 -22.02
C ASP A 313 -9.65 -11.27 -22.57
N THR A 314 -9.91 -12.39 -21.91
CA THR A 314 -10.88 -13.39 -22.40
C THR A 314 -12.27 -13.13 -21.83
N GLY A 315 -13.22 -12.69 -22.67
CA GLY A 315 -14.65 -12.81 -22.36
C GLY A 315 -15.02 -14.27 -22.02
N ALA A 316 -16.19 -14.48 -21.39
CA ALA A 316 -16.68 -15.82 -21.09
C ALA A 316 -16.85 -16.73 -22.33
N ASP A 317 -16.82 -16.14 -23.53
CA ASP A 317 -16.91 -16.77 -24.85
C ASP A 317 -15.58 -16.77 -25.63
N GLY A 318 -14.49 -16.27 -25.04
CA GLY A 318 -13.18 -16.18 -25.70
C GLY A 318 -13.04 -15.09 -26.75
N GLN A 319 -14.02 -14.19 -26.92
CA GLN A 319 -13.86 -13.03 -27.80
C GLN A 319 -13.09 -11.92 -27.10
N THR A 320 -12.03 -11.43 -27.74
CA THR A 320 -11.30 -10.23 -27.32
C THR A 320 -12.18 -9.02 -27.59
N VAL A 321 -12.53 -8.27 -26.55
CA VAL A 321 -13.22 -6.99 -26.74
C VAL A 321 -12.24 -6.08 -27.49
N GLN A 322 -12.62 -5.62 -28.69
CA GLN A 322 -11.82 -4.62 -29.39
C GLN A 322 -11.80 -3.34 -28.55
N ASN A 323 -10.69 -3.10 -27.86
CA ASN A 323 -10.44 -1.82 -27.22
C ASN A 323 -9.61 -0.93 -28.14
N ASN A 324 -10.11 0.28 -28.38
CA ASN A 324 -9.40 1.32 -29.12
C ASN A 324 -8.31 2.02 -28.28
N TYR A 325 -8.25 1.72 -26.97
CA TYR A 325 -7.36 2.32 -25.98
C TYR A 325 -6.73 1.24 -25.06
N PRO A 326 -6.01 0.24 -25.61
CA PRO A 326 -5.36 -0.80 -24.82
C PRO A 326 -4.42 -0.24 -23.74
N GLN A 327 -3.77 0.90 -24.04
CA GLN A 327 -2.85 1.57 -23.14
C GLN A 327 -3.51 2.13 -21.87
N TRP A 328 -4.84 2.34 -21.86
CA TRP A 328 -5.59 2.82 -20.69
C TRP A 328 -6.16 1.68 -19.83
N HIS A 329 -5.94 0.40 -20.18
CA HIS A 329 -6.62 -0.72 -19.50
C HIS A 329 -6.41 -0.73 -18.00
N GLU A 330 -5.16 -0.59 -17.57
CA GLU A 330 -4.80 -0.63 -16.16
C GLU A 330 -5.44 0.53 -15.39
N GLU A 331 -5.35 1.75 -15.93
CA GLU A 331 -5.98 2.95 -15.35
C GLU A 331 -7.50 2.86 -15.29
N LEU A 332 -8.15 2.36 -16.34
CA LEU A 332 -9.59 2.16 -16.37
C LEU A 332 -10.03 1.11 -15.34
N PHE A 333 -9.24 0.05 -15.16
CA PHE A 333 -9.50 -0.95 -14.12
C PHE A 333 -9.34 -0.34 -12.73
N ALA A 334 -8.26 0.41 -12.49
CA ALA A 334 -7.97 1.05 -11.21
C ALA A 334 -9.05 2.10 -10.85
N ASP A 335 -9.46 2.95 -11.79
CA ASP A 335 -10.56 3.91 -11.62
C ASP A 335 -11.90 3.21 -11.34
N LEU A 336 -12.23 2.15 -12.10
CA LEU A 336 -13.46 1.40 -11.91
C LEU A 336 -13.47 0.69 -10.55
N TYR A 337 -12.34 0.13 -10.13
CA TYR A 337 -12.20 -0.44 -8.79
C TYR A 337 -12.33 0.64 -7.71
N GLY A 338 -11.75 1.82 -7.92
CA GLY A 338 -11.97 2.99 -7.09
C GLY A 338 -13.45 3.35 -6.96
N CYS A 339 -14.21 3.34 -8.06
CA CYS A 339 -15.67 3.53 -8.06
C CYS A 339 -16.42 2.38 -7.37
N LEU A 340 -15.98 1.14 -7.48
CA LEU A 340 -16.59 -0.01 -6.80
C LEU A 340 -16.48 0.10 -5.28
N VAL A 341 -15.32 0.57 -4.81
CA VAL A 341 -14.96 0.66 -3.38
C VAL A 341 -15.46 1.97 -2.74
N ALA A 342 -15.30 3.10 -3.44
CA ALA A 342 -15.61 4.43 -2.90
C ALA A 342 -16.86 5.08 -3.53
N GLY A 343 -17.48 4.48 -4.54
CA GLY A 343 -18.69 5.02 -5.15
C GLY A 343 -18.50 6.43 -5.71
N PRO A 344 -19.51 7.33 -5.56
CA PRO A 344 -19.45 8.71 -6.04
C PRO A 344 -18.30 9.55 -5.49
N LEU A 345 -17.74 9.16 -4.33
CA LEU A 345 -16.59 9.86 -3.79
C LEU A 345 -15.38 9.75 -4.69
N ALA A 346 -15.10 8.60 -5.30
CA ALA A 346 -13.96 8.46 -6.23
C ALA A 346 -13.99 9.55 -7.32
N VAL A 347 -15.19 9.85 -7.83
CA VAL A 347 -15.39 10.87 -8.87
C VAL A 347 -15.22 12.27 -8.31
N LEU A 348 -15.76 12.56 -7.12
CA LEU A 348 -15.52 13.84 -6.43
C LEU A 348 -14.03 14.05 -6.14
N GLY A 349 -13.33 12.97 -5.78
CA GLY A 349 -11.89 12.96 -5.56
C GLY A 349 -11.12 13.37 -6.79
N MET A 350 -11.41 12.72 -7.92
CA MET A 350 -10.83 13.07 -9.21
C MET A 350 -11.16 14.51 -9.62
N GLN A 351 -12.42 14.94 -9.49
CA GLN A 351 -12.82 16.32 -9.82
C GLN A 351 -12.08 17.35 -8.97
N ALA A 352 -11.92 17.09 -7.67
CA ALA A 352 -11.19 17.98 -6.77
C ALA A 352 -9.70 18.05 -7.14
N LEU A 353 -9.06 16.91 -7.41
CA LEU A 353 -7.66 16.83 -7.84
C LEU A 353 -7.42 17.64 -9.13
N LEU A 354 -8.27 17.42 -10.14
CA LEU A 354 -8.15 18.12 -11.41
C LEU A 354 -8.50 19.61 -11.27
N ALA A 355 -9.46 19.97 -10.40
CA ALA A 355 -9.82 21.36 -10.12
C ALA A 355 -8.67 22.18 -9.51
N THR A 356 -7.67 21.52 -8.92
CA THR A 356 -6.47 22.17 -8.40
C THR A 356 -5.32 22.27 -9.40
N SER A 357 -5.46 21.69 -10.59
CA SER A 357 -4.46 21.70 -11.66
C SER A 357 -4.67 22.89 -12.61
N ASP A 358 -3.67 23.20 -13.44
CA ASP A 358 -3.81 24.25 -14.45
C ASP A 358 -4.73 23.78 -15.59
N ALA A 359 -5.58 24.67 -16.12
CA ALA A 359 -6.56 24.31 -17.15
C ALA A 359 -5.92 23.75 -18.44
N ASP A 360 -4.68 24.16 -18.73
CA ASP A 360 -3.91 23.66 -19.87
C ASP A 360 -3.42 22.21 -19.65
N GLU A 361 -3.16 21.81 -18.41
CA GLU A 361 -2.74 20.44 -18.07
C GLU A 361 -3.85 19.40 -18.31
N LEU A 362 -5.12 19.84 -18.37
CA LEU A 362 -6.25 18.95 -18.62
C LEU A 362 -6.25 18.31 -20.01
N TRP A 363 -5.45 18.87 -20.91
CA TRP A 363 -5.33 18.44 -22.30
C TRP A 363 -4.07 17.62 -22.56
N LEU A 364 -3.21 17.44 -21.56
CA LEU A 364 -2.03 16.61 -21.68
C LEU A 364 -2.45 15.14 -21.75
N ASP A 365 -2.09 14.52 -22.87
CA ASP A 365 -2.18 13.07 -23.06
C ASP A 365 -0.77 12.52 -22.81
N ASP A 366 -0.65 11.64 -21.81
CA ASP A 366 0.59 10.97 -21.47
C ASP A 366 0.64 9.53 -22.00
N ASP A 367 -0.31 9.18 -22.88
CA ASP A 367 -0.53 7.85 -23.44
C ASP A 367 -0.87 6.76 -22.40
N ALA A 368 -0.76 7.02 -21.09
CA ALA A 368 -1.03 6.04 -20.04
C ALA A 368 -2.42 6.20 -19.43
N HIS A 369 -2.89 7.45 -19.30
CA HIS A 369 -4.13 7.78 -18.62
C HIS A 369 -5.20 8.30 -19.58
N PRO A 370 -6.50 8.07 -19.30
CA PRO A 370 -7.55 8.84 -19.95
C PRO A 370 -7.31 10.34 -19.76
N THR A 371 -7.35 11.10 -20.86
CA THR A 371 -7.07 12.54 -20.85
C THR A 371 -7.85 13.23 -19.72
N PRO A 372 -7.22 14.08 -18.89
CA PRO A 372 -7.85 14.55 -17.65
C PRO A 372 -9.18 15.29 -17.88
N VAL A 373 -9.35 16.02 -18.99
CA VAL A 373 -10.61 16.69 -19.33
C VAL A 373 -11.82 15.73 -19.44
N VAL A 374 -11.59 14.49 -19.89
CA VAL A 374 -12.66 13.48 -20.08
C VAL A 374 -12.76 12.47 -18.94
N ARG A 375 -11.68 12.27 -18.18
CA ARG A 375 -11.60 11.26 -17.11
C ARG A 375 -12.76 11.35 -16.09
N PRO A 376 -13.19 12.51 -15.56
CA PRO A 376 -14.34 12.58 -14.66
C PRO A 376 -15.67 12.09 -15.26
N PHE A 377 -15.90 12.30 -16.56
CA PHE A 377 -17.09 11.79 -17.24
C PHE A 377 -17.02 10.26 -17.42
N ILE A 378 -15.83 9.70 -17.62
CA ILE A 378 -15.60 8.26 -17.66
C ILE A 378 -15.87 7.65 -16.28
N LEU A 379 -15.37 8.23 -15.19
CA LEU A 379 -15.67 7.76 -13.83
C LEU A 379 -17.17 7.84 -13.50
N ALA A 380 -17.86 8.91 -13.90
CA ALA A 380 -19.31 8.98 -13.76
C ALA A 380 -20.04 7.89 -14.58
N GLU A 381 -19.48 7.49 -15.73
CA GLU A 381 -19.99 6.34 -16.49
C GLU A 381 -19.74 5.01 -15.78
N MET A 382 -18.56 4.82 -15.16
CA MET A 382 -18.24 3.63 -14.36
C MET A 382 -19.27 3.41 -13.26
N LEU A 383 -19.73 4.47 -12.58
CA LEU A 383 -20.82 4.38 -11.59
C LEU A 383 -22.14 3.86 -12.20
N ARG A 384 -22.49 4.29 -13.41
CA ARG A 384 -23.70 3.81 -14.11
C ARG A 384 -23.55 2.36 -14.54
N VAL A 385 -22.37 1.99 -15.06
CA VAL A 385 -22.04 0.62 -15.48
C VAL A 385 -22.09 -0.35 -14.30
N LEU A 386 -21.52 0.00 -13.15
CA LEU A 386 -21.58 -0.82 -11.94
C LEU A 386 -23.04 -1.11 -11.54
N GLY A 387 -23.89 -0.09 -11.50
CA GLY A 387 -25.31 -0.25 -11.18
C GLY A 387 -26.07 -1.12 -12.17
N ALA A 388 -25.82 -0.93 -13.47
CA ALA A 388 -26.45 -1.73 -14.52
C ALA A 388 -26.02 -3.21 -14.45
N LYS A 389 -24.72 -3.48 -14.26
CA LYS A 389 -24.18 -4.85 -14.20
C LYS A 389 -24.56 -5.57 -12.92
N GLU A 390 -24.65 -4.89 -11.79
CA GLU A 390 -25.15 -5.50 -10.56
C GLU A 390 -26.60 -5.97 -10.72
N ALA A 391 -27.46 -5.14 -11.32
CA ALA A 391 -28.85 -5.49 -11.60
C ALA A 391 -28.97 -6.64 -12.62
N GLU A 392 -28.13 -6.65 -13.66
CA GLU A 392 -28.06 -7.72 -14.67
C GLU A 392 -27.67 -9.06 -14.03
N LEU A 393 -26.58 -9.08 -13.23
CA LEU A 393 -26.09 -10.28 -12.55
C LEU A 393 -27.10 -10.82 -11.54
N ALA A 394 -27.77 -9.95 -10.79
CA ALA A 394 -28.81 -10.35 -9.86
C ALA A 394 -30.03 -10.96 -10.57
N ALA A 395 -30.45 -10.35 -11.68
CA ALA A 395 -31.53 -10.89 -12.51
C ALA A 395 -31.16 -12.27 -13.08
N ALA A 396 -29.93 -12.44 -13.57
CA ALA A 396 -29.43 -13.73 -14.06
C ALA A 396 -29.38 -14.81 -12.98
N ALA A 397 -29.11 -14.43 -11.73
CA ALA A 397 -29.08 -15.32 -10.57
C ALA A 397 -30.46 -15.53 -9.90
N ASN A 398 -31.54 -14.92 -10.41
CA ASN A 398 -32.86 -14.86 -9.77
C ASN A 398 -32.82 -14.32 -8.32
N LEU A 399 -31.90 -13.41 -8.03
CA LEU A 399 -31.81 -12.72 -6.75
C LEU A 399 -32.66 -11.44 -6.77
N PRO A 400 -33.16 -10.97 -5.62
CA PRO A 400 -33.74 -9.64 -5.50
C PRO A 400 -32.75 -8.60 -6.02
N ASN A 401 -33.23 -7.56 -6.72
CA ASN A 401 -32.35 -6.53 -7.26
C ASN A 401 -31.54 -5.89 -6.10
N PRO A 402 -30.22 -6.06 -6.07
CA PRO A 402 -29.38 -5.45 -5.04
C PRO A 402 -29.46 -3.93 -5.18
N GLU A 403 -29.51 -3.26 -4.02
CA GLU A 403 -29.65 -1.80 -3.99
C GLU A 403 -28.31 -1.09 -3.82
N ARG A 404 -27.18 -1.80 -3.97
CA ARG A 404 -25.85 -1.30 -3.61
C ARG A 404 -25.39 -0.20 -4.58
N TYR A 405 -25.35 -0.46 -5.89
CA TYR A 405 -24.76 0.49 -6.85
C TYR A 405 -25.78 1.42 -7.54
N ARG A 406 -26.66 2.10 -6.79
CA ARG A 406 -27.73 2.96 -7.34
C ARG A 406 -27.31 4.39 -7.69
N PHE A 407 -26.15 4.60 -8.27
CA PHE A 407 -25.53 5.93 -8.39
C PHE A 407 -25.95 6.77 -9.60
N ALA A 408 -27.04 6.45 -10.29
CA ALA A 408 -27.39 7.14 -11.53
C ALA A 408 -27.62 8.65 -11.33
N LYS A 409 -28.28 9.08 -10.25
CA LYS A 409 -28.51 10.51 -10.01
C LYS A 409 -27.26 11.22 -9.48
N ALA A 410 -26.47 10.53 -8.65
CA ALA A 410 -25.13 11.00 -8.29
C ALA A 410 -24.27 11.23 -9.53
N ALA A 411 -24.22 10.28 -10.46
CA ALA A 411 -23.45 10.39 -11.70
C ALA A 411 -23.91 11.57 -12.57
N ASP A 412 -25.21 11.79 -12.72
CA ASP A 412 -25.76 12.97 -13.43
C ASP A 412 -25.35 14.28 -12.74
N SER A 413 -25.36 14.30 -11.40
CA SER A 413 -24.95 15.47 -10.61
C SER A 413 -23.45 15.73 -10.74
N LEU A 414 -22.63 14.68 -10.79
CA LEU A 414 -21.18 14.76 -10.98
C LEU A 414 -20.83 15.25 -12.39
N ASP A 415 -21.52 14.77 -13.43
CA ASP A 415 -21.37 15.27 -14.80
C ASP A 415 -21.71 16.77 -14.86
N ALA A 416 -22.81 17.19 -14.22
CA ALA A 416 -23.20 18.60 -14.15
C ALA A 416 -22.17 19.46 -13.40
N ASN A 417 -21.61 18.95 -12.30
CA ASN A 417 -20.57 19.61 -11.53
C ASN A 417 -19.30 19.84 -12.35
N TRP A 418 -18.78 18.79 -12.98
CA TRP A 418 -17.58 18.90 -13.81
C TRP A 418 -17.79 19.86 -14.98
N THR A 419 -18.95 19.80 -15.63
CA THR A 419 -19.31 20.74 -16.70
C THR A 419 -19.35 22.20 -16.22
N ALA A 420 -19.75 22.44 -14.97
CA ALA A 420 -19.71 23.78 -14.38
C ALA A 420 -18.26 24.24 -14.15
N ILE A 421 -17.37 23.37 -13.67
CA ILE A 421 -15.94 23.64 -13.49
C ILE A 421 -15.28 23.97 -14.84
N LEU A 422 -15.52 23.16 -15.88
CA LEU A 422 -15.00 23.41 -17.23
C LEU A 422 -15.38 24.80 -17.76
N ARG A 423 -16.62 25.26 -17.51
CA ARG A 423 -17.05 26.61 -17.89
C ARG A 423 -16.31 27.72 -17.13
N GLN A 424 -15.98 27.50 -15.86
CA GLN A 424 -15.22 28.49 -15.06
C GLN A 424 -13.82 28.68 -15.62
N TRP A 425 -13.23 27.62 -16.18
CA TRP A 425 -11.97 27.68 -16.92
C TRP A 425 -12.09 28.15 -18.37
N GLN A 426 -13.25 28.69 -18.76
CA GLN A 426 -13.50 29.19 -20.12
C GLN A 426 -13.36 28.11 -21.21
N LEU A 427 -13.46 26.84 -20.83
CA LEU A 427 -13.66 25.76 -21.78
C LEU A 427 -15.14 25.79 -22.22
N GLU A 428 -15.41 25.30 -23.43
CA GLU A 428 -16.71 25.41 -24.08
C GLU A 428 -17.39 24.04 -24.20
N PRO A 429 -18.11 23.56 -23.16
CA PRO A 429 -18.93 22.35 -23.26
C PRO A 429 -20.09 22.55 -24.24
N GLN A 430 -20.21 21.67 -25.23
CA GLN A 430 -21.22 21.70 -26.29
C GLN A 430 -22.23 20.55 -26.15
N ASN A 431 -23.47 20.80 -26.59
CA ASN A 431 -24.54 19.79 -26.66
C ASN A 431 -24.79 19.05 -25.33
N VAL A 432 -24.85 19.79 -24.21
CA VAL A 432 -24.99 19.22 -22.86
C VAL A 432 -26.34 18.52 -22.67
N ARG A 433 -26.32 17.25 -22.26
CA ARG A 433 -27.50 16.44 -21.90
C ARG A 433 -27.28 15.81 -20.53
N ASN A 434 -28.26 15.94 -19.63
CA ASN A 434 -28.16 15.43 -18.24
C ASN A 434 -26.87 15.86 -17.52
N GLY A 435 -26.44 17.11 -17.74
CA GLY A 435 -25.20 17.62 -17.15
C GLY A 435 -23.92 17.25 -17.91
N ARG A 436 -23.92 16.25 -18.79
CA ARG A 436 -22.73 15.82 -19.57
C ARG A 436 -22.67 16.48 -20.95
N PRO A 437 -21.54 17.07 -21.37
CA PRO A 437 -21.37 17.58 -22.73
C PRO A 437 -21.10 16.44 -23.72
N ALA A 438 -21.53 16.61 -24.97
CA ALA A 438 -21.10 15.69 -26.02
C ALA A 438 -19.66 15.98 -26.45
N GLN A 439 -19.25 17.25 -26.39
CA GLN A 439 -17.93 17.74 -26.79
C GLN A 439 -17.47 18.87 -25.86
N VAL A 440 -16.16 19.00 -25.66
CA VAL A 440 -15.54 20.13 -24.96
C VAL A 440 -14.51 20.76 -25.89
N LYS A 441 -14.50 22.08 -26.02
CA LYS A 441 -13.52 22.82 -26.83
C LYS A 441 -12.69 23.77 -25.97
N SER A 442 -11.42 23.96 -26.32
CA SER A 442 -10.56 25.02 -25.83
C SER A 442 -10.21 25.95 -26.98
N SER A 443 -10.83 27.13 -27.03
CA SER A 443 -10.52 28.16 -28.03
C SER A 443 -9.10 28.71 -27.88
N ALA A 444 -8.57 28.72 -26.65
CA ALA A 444 -7.20 29.16 -26.37
C ALA A 444 -6.15 28.20 -26.93
N LEU A 445 -6.39 26.88 -26.81
CA LEU A 445 -5.45 25.85 -27.26
C LEU A 445 -5.74 25.34 -28.68
N GLY A 446 -6.90 25.69 -29.26
CA GLY A 446 -7.35 25.15 -30.54
C GLY A 446 -7.63 23.65 -30.51
N GLN A 447 -7.96 23.11 -29.32
CA GLN A 447 -8.20 21.68 -29.08
C GLN A 447 -9.69 21.37 -28.87
N GLU A 448 -10.10 20.16 -29.22
CA GLU A 448 -11.46 19.65 -29.05
C GLU A 448 -11.44 18.18 -28.63
N MET A 449 -12.29 17.83 -27.66
CA MET A 449 -12.46 16.46 -27.17
C MET A 449 -13.91 16.00 -27.36
N ASN A 450 -14.11 14.89 -28.07
CA ASN A 450 -15.42 14.26 -28.24
C ASN A 450 -15.73 13.32 -27.06
N VAL A 451 -16.27 13.90 -25.97
CA VAL A 451 -16.61 13.19 -24.73
C VAL A 451 -17.57 12.02 -24.99
N ALA A 452 -18.63 12.24 -25.78
CA ALA A 452 -19.64 11.22 -26.04
C ALA A 452 -19.06 10.01 -26.79
N GLU A 453 -18.18 10.25 -27.77
CA GLU A 453 -17.51 9.19 -28.52
C GLU A 453 -16.53 8.40 -27.65
N LYS A 454 -15.70 9.09 -26.85
CA LYS A 454 -14.75 8.44 -25.94
C LYS A 454 -15.46 7.56 -24.91
N VAL A 455 -16.48 8.08 -24.23
CA VAL A 455 -17.25 7.32 -23.25
C VAL A 455 -17.89 6.10 -23.92
N LYS A 456 -18.56 6.28 -25.07
CA LYS A 456 -19.19 5.18 -25.81
C LYS A 456 -18.19 4.11 -26.25
N ALA A 457 -16.99 4.50 -26.68
CA ALA A 457 -15.95 3.58 -27.09
C ALA A 457 -15.40 2.74 -25.92
N LEU A 458 -15.42 3.29 -24.70
CA LEU A 458 -14.93 2.63 -23.50
C LEU A 458 -15.99 1.79 -22.78
N THR A 459 -17.29 2.07 -22.96
CA THR A 459 -18.37 1.32 -22.29
C THR A 459 -18.20 -0.21 -22.34
N PRO A 460 -17.87 -0.85 -23.49
CA PRO A 460 -17.74 -2.31 -23.53
C PRO A 460 -16.64 -2.87 -22.60
N VAL A 461 -15.48 -2.22 -22.52
CA VAL A 461 -14.39 -2.67 -21.62
C VAL A 461 -14.75 -2.41 -20.16
N LEU A 462 -15.42 -1.29 -19.86
CA LEU A 462 -15.92 -0.99 -18.51
C LEU A 462 -16.94 -2.02 -18.04
N GLU A 463 -17.86 -2.43 -18.94
CA GLU A 463 -18.83 -3.47 -18.67
C GLU A 463 -18.16 -4.83 -18.35
N GLN A 464 -17.14 -5.20 -19.12
CA GLN A 464 -16.39 -6.44 -18.90
C GLN A 464 -15.66 -6.44 -17.54
N PHE A 465 -14.93 -5.36 -17.22
CA PHE A 465 -14.26 -5.23 -15.94
C PHE A 465 -15.27 -5.20 -14.78
N ALA A 466 -16.38 -4.47 -14.91
CA ALA A 466 -17.41 -4.38 -13.88
C ALA A 466 -18.02 -5.76 -13.61
N THR A 467 -18.35 -6.54 -14.65
CA THR A 467 -18.84 -7.91 -14.49
C THR A 467 -17.87 -8.76 -13.69
N ARG A 468 -16.57 -8.75 -14.03
CA ARG A 468 -15.57 -9.56 -13.33
C ARG A 468 -15.37 -9.13 -11.90
N LEU A 469 -15.25 -7.83 -11.66
CA LEU A 469 -15.11 -7.28 -10.33
C LEU A 469 -16.30 -7.67 -9.45
N LEU A 470 -17.53 -7.51 -9.94
CA LEU A 470 -18.75 -7.85 -9.19
C LEU A 470 -18.91 -9.37 -8.95
N GLN A 471 -18.53 -10.21 -9.92
CA GLN A 471 -18.59 -11.66 -9.77
C GLN A 471 -17.58 -12.23 -8.77
N ASN A 472 -16.41 -11.60 -8.66
CA ASN A 472 -15.36 -12.05 -7.76
C ASN A 472 -15.36 -11.31 -6.42
N ALA A 473 -16.04 -10.16 -6.30
CA ALA A 473 -16.05 -9.41 -5.06
C ALA A 473 -16.80 -10.16 -3.96
N ASN A 474 -16.09 -10.45 -2.87
CA ASN A 474 -16.71 -10.92 -1.64
C ASN A 474 -17.05 -9.71 -0.77
N PHE A 475 -18.28 -9.24 -0.91
CA PHE A 475 -18.85 -8.34 0.08
C PHE A 475 -19.39 -9.22 1.20
N ASP A 476 -18.60 -9.46 2.24
CA ASP A 476 -19.09 -10.13 3.43
C ASP A 476 -20.42 -9.51 3.87
N LEU A 477 -21.34 -10.33 4.39
CA LEU A 477 -22.58 -9.84 4.98
C LEU A 477 -22.21 -8.84 6.07
N TRP A 478 -22.54 -7.57 5.83
CA TRP A 478 -22.38 -6.42 6.72
C TRP A 478 -22.23 -6.82 8.18
N PRO A 479 -21.00 -6.84 8.73
CA PRO A 479 -20.89 -7.06 10.15
C PRO A 479 -21.45 -5.83 10.88
N THR A 480 -22.41 -6.06 11.79
CA THR A 480 -23.10 -5.01 12.56
C THR A 480 -22.29 -4.53 13.76
N ASP A 481 -21.00 -4.86 13.83
CA ASP A 481 -20.17 -4.50 14.98
C ASP A 481 -19.58 -3.11 14.78
N ASP A 482 -20.23 -2.08 15.30
CA ASP A 482 -19.78 -0.68 15.22
C ASP A 482 -18.35 -0.46 15.77
N ASN A 483 -17.82 -1.40 16.56
CA ASN A 483 -16.47 -1.32 17.13
C ASN A 483 -15.37 -1.78 16.18
N ASN A 484 -15.70 -2.45 15.08
CA ASN A 484 -14.71 -2.94 14.12
C ASN A 484 -14.54 -1.96 12.93
N ALA A 485 -13.32 -1.49 12.77
CA ALA A 485 -12.89 -0.67 11.65
C ALA A 485 -12.97 -1.41 10.32
N LEU A 486 -13.18 -2.74 10.27
CA LEU A 486 -13.41 -3.49 9.04
C LEU A 486 -14.84 -4.00 8.87
N SER A 487 -15.68 -3.93 9.92
CA SER A 487 -17.07 -4.42 9.88
C SER A 487 -18.03 -3.52 9.12
N ALA A 488 -17.87 -2.20 9.22
CA ALA A 488 -18.66 -1.30 8.40
C ALA A 488 -18.16 -1.41 6.96
N ALA A 489 -19.00 -1.75 5.97
CA ALA A 489 -18.58 -1.46 4.61
C ALA A 489 -18.38 0.05 4.48
N ILE A 490 -17.63 0.43 3.45
CA ILE A 490 -17.35 1.82 3.20
C ILE A 490 -18.71 2.56 3.02
N PRO A 491 -19.07 3.54 3.87
CA PRO A 491 -20.46 4.00 4.04
C PRO A 491 -21.16 4.51 2.78
N TRP A 492 -20.40 5.03 1.82
CA TRP A 492 -20.90 5.71 0.61
C TRP A 492 -21.29 4.78 -0.54
N VAL A 493 -21.16 3.46 -0.34
CA VAL A 493 -21.61 2.47 -1.33
C VAL A 493 -23.09 2.09 -1.11
N GLN A 494 -23.78 2.65 -0.11
CA GLN A 494 -25.10 2.18 0.29
C GLN A 494 -26.27 2.88 -0.40
N GLU A 495 -26.20 4.19 -0.63
CA GLU A 495 -27.33 4.93 -1.19
C GLU A 495 -26.84 6.11 -2.03
N ASP A 496 -27.62 6.46 -3.05
CA ASP A 496 -27.47 7.72 -3.76
C ASP A 496 -27.84 8.85 -2.80
N TYR A 497 -26.87 9.41 -2.10
CA TYR A 497 -27.15 10.57 -1.26
C TYR A 497 -27.77 11.67 -2.12
N ALA A 498 -28.93 12.15 -1.70
CA ALA A 498 -29.65 13.21 -2.40
C ALA A 498 -28.83 14.51 -2.54
N ARG A 499 -27.72 14.65 -1.82
CA ARG A 499 -26.82 15.80 -1.84
C ARG A 499 -25.36 15.34 -1.79
N LEU A 500 -24.54 15.86 -2.71
CA LEU A 500 -23.11 15.56 -2.77
C LEU A 500 -22.37 15.92 -1.46
N GLN A 501 -22.85 16.91 -0.70
CA GLN A 501 -22.28 17.32 0.59
C GLN A 501 -22.21 16.17 1.61
N LEU A 502 -23.19 15.26 1.61
CA LEU A 502 -23.23 14.15 2.57
C LEU A 502 -22.06 13.19 2.38
N TYR A 503 -21.57 13.03 1.15
CA TYR A 503 -20.35 12.29 0.89
C TYR A 503 -19.13 12.96 1.54
N GLY A 504 -19.04 14.30 1.50
CA GLY A 504 -17.96 15.05 2.15
C GLY A 504 -17.99 14.93 3.68
N ASP A 505 -19.16 15.03 4.29
CA ASP A 505 -19.34 14.92 5.75
C ASP A 505 -18.89 13.54 6.25
N ALA A 506 -19.18 12.49 5.48
CA ALA A 506 -18.81 11.15 5.87
C ALA A 506 -17.28 10.91 5.76
N ILE A 507 -16.55 11.54 4.83
CA ILE A 507 -15.07 11.43 4.85
C ILE A 507 -14.49 12.08 6.09
N VAL A 508 -15.06 13.22 6.52
CA VAL A 508 -14.64 13.88 7.77
C VAL A 508 -14.82 12.96 8.98
N GLU A 509 -15.85 12.12 8.98
CA GLU A 509 -16.07 11.09 10.00
C GLU A 509 -14.97 10.02 9.99
N LEU A 510 -14.60 9.49 8.82
CA LEU A 510 -13.52 8.50 8.69
C LEU A 510 -12.14 9.06 9.05
N MET A 511 -11.93 10.36 8.88
CA MET A 511 -10.71 11.04 9.33
C MET A 511 -10.74 11.43 10.81
N GLY A 512 -11.84 11.14 11.52
CA GLY A 512 -11.98 11.44 12.93
C GLY A 512 -11.15 10.51 13.82
N GLY A 513 -10.79 11.01 15.00
CA GLY A 513 -10.14 10.20 16.04
C GLY A 513 -10.98 8.98 16.47
N GLU A 514 -12.30 9.03 16.29
CA GLU A 514 -13.20 7.90 16.52
C GLU A 514 -12.90 6.71 15.58
N PHE A 515 -12.77 6.95 14.27
CA PHE A 515 -12.40 5.91 13.31
C PHE A 515 -10.98 5.39 13.56
N ALA A 516 -10.05 6.29 13.89
CA ALA A 516 -8.70 5.90 14.30
C ALA A 516 -8.70 4.99 15.55
N GLY A 517 -9.70 5.12 16.43
CA GLY A 517 -9.88 4.28 17.61
C GLY A 517 -10.57 2.93 17.38
N LYS A 518 -11.30 2.73 16.27
CA LYS A 518 -12.01 1.45 15.99
C LYS A 518 -11.04 0.25 15.88
N ARG A 519 -11.44 -0.92 16.36
CA ARG A 519 -10.62 -2.16 16.36
C ARG A 519 -10.45 -2.73 14.97
N VAL A 520 -9.39 -3.48 14.68
CA VAL A 520 -9.27 -4.24 13.41
C VAL A 520 -9.22 -5.71 13.79
N HIS A 521 -10.38 -6.38 13.71
CA HIS A 521 -10.46 -7.84 13.88
C HIS A 521 -9.88 -8.52 12.63
N ASP A 522 -9.27 -9.69 12.80
CA ASP A 522 -8.76 -10.52 11.70
C ASP A 522 -7.60 -9.92 10.86
N HIS A 523 -6.82 -9.00 11.42
CA HIS A 523 -5.50 -8.72 10.87
C HIS A 523 -4.50 -9.73 11.41
N ASP A 524 -4.23 -10.77 10.61
CA ASP A 524 -3.17 -11.72 10.86
C ASP A 524 -1.82 -10.99 10.84
N LEU A 525 -0.97 -11.28 11.83
CA LEU A 525 0.44 -10.99 11.67
C LEU A 525 0.98 -11.90 10.57
N ILE A 526 1.71 -11.33 9.61
CA ILE A 526 2.44 -12.15 8.66
C ILE A 526 3.45 -12.95 9.47
N LYS A 527 3.19 -14.25 9.58
CA LYS A 527 4.20 -15.18 10.06
C LYS A 527 5.41 -15.01 9.15
N PRO A 528 6.63 -14.96 9.70
CA PRO A 528 7.82 -15.26 8.95
C PRO A 528 7.77 -16.76 8.62
N ASN A 529 6.80 -17.18 7.80
CA ASN A 529 6.91 -18.41 7.05
C ASN A 529 7.96 -18.08 6.00
N PHE A 530 9.21 -18.17 6.47
CA PHE A 530 10.43 -18.12 5.73
C PHE A 530 10.23 -18.89 4.44
N TRP A 531 10.30 -18.17 3.33
CA TRP A 531 10.46 -18.73 2.01
C TRP A 531 9.56 -19.94 1.75
N ASN A 532 8.35 -19.71 1.25
CA ASN A 532 7.88 -20.69 0.29
C ASN A 532 8.98 -20.76 -0.78
N ASN A 533 9.54 -21.95 -1.01
CA ASN A 533 10.49 -22.22 -2.09
C ASN A 533 9.96 -21.80 -3.49
N GLU A 534 8.72 -21.31 -3.58
CA GLU A 534 8.05 -20.81 -4.77
C GLU A 534 8.95 -19.92 -5.62
N TRP A 535 9.48 -18.81 -5.10
CA TRP A 535 10.29 -17.93 -5.96
C TRP A 535 11.63 -18.59 -6.36
N ARG A 536 12.30 -19.34 -5.47
CA ARG A 536 13.51 -20.11 -5.84
C ARG A 536 13.20 -21.17 -6.90
N SER A 537 11.99 -21.72 -6.87
CA SER A 537 11.51 -22.73 -7.82
C SER A 537 11.18 -22.14 -9.19
N ILE A 538 10.63 -20.91 -9.24
CA ILE A 538 10.36 -20.18 -10.49
C ILE A 538 11.63 -20.02 -11.31
N PHE A 539 12.79 -19.93 -10.66
CA PHE A 539 14.07 -19.72 -11.33
C PHE A 539 14.98 -20.95 -11.35
N GLN A 540 14.46 -22.16 -11.17
CA GLN A 540 15.27 -23.36 -11.35
C GLN A 540 15.78 -23.44 -12.80
N GLY A 541 17.11 -23.44 -12.95
CA GLY A 541 17.78 -23.50 -14.25
C GLY A 541 18.02 -22.15 -14.95
N ALA A 542 17.50 -21.04 -14.41
CA ALA A 542 17.81 -19.70 -14.94
C ALA A 542 19.23 -19.25 -14.55
N THR A 543 19.90 -18.51 -15.44
CA THR A 543 21.20 -17.87 -15.16
C THR A 543 21.05 -16.78 -14.09
N ALA A 544 22.16 -16.37 -13.47
CA ALA A 544 22.14 -15.27 -12.51
C ALA A 544 21.59 -13.97 -13.11
N ASP A 545 22.00 -13.64 -14.33
CA ASP A 545 21.53 -12.45 -15.06
C ASP A 545 20.04 -12.50 -15.34
N ALA A 546 19.51 -13.66 -15.77
CA ALA A 546 18.09 -13.81 -16.06
C ALA A 546 17.23 -13.64 -14.79
N LYS A 547 17.74 -14.09 -13.64
CA LYS A 547 17.09 -13.88 -12.34
C LYS A 547 17.11 -12.42 -11.93
N LEU A 548 18.25 -11.75 -12.06
CA LEU A 548 18.38 -10.32 -11.76
C LEU A 548 17.48 -9.47 -12.67
N GLN A 549 17.45 -9.78 -13.97
CA GLN A 549 16.56 -9.11 -14.92
C GLN A 549 15.10 -9.34 -14.55
N ASN A 550 14.71 -10.57 -14.23
CA ASN A 550 13.33 -10.84 -13.84
C ASN A 550 12.94 -10.08 -12.57
N TRP A 551 13.81 -9.99 -11.57
CA TRP A 551 13.54 -9.15 -10.40
C TRP A 551 13.37 -7.69 -10.79
N LEU A 552 14.24 -7.16 -11.64
CA LEU A 552 14.14 -5.79 -12.13
C LEU A 552 12.80 -5.54 -12.87
N ASP A 553 12.37 -6.49 -13.69
CA ASP A 553 11.11 -6.38 -14.46
C ASP A 553 9.85 -6.41 -13.55
N ASN A 554 9.96 -6.99 -12.35
CA ASN A 554 8.88 -7.07 -11.37
C ASN A 554 9.05 -6.06 -10.22
N TRP A 555 10.00 -5.13 -10.34
CA TRP A 555 10.28 -4.10 -9.35
C TRP A 555 9.89 -2.74 -9.89
N GLY A 556 9.12 -1.99 -9.12
CA GLY A 556 8.86 -0.60 -9.48
C GLY A 556 7.73 0.02 -8.71
N ASP A 557 7.41 1.24 -9.10
CA ASP A 557 6.21 1.94 -8.69
C ASP A 557 5.20 1.85 -9.82
N SER A 558 3.97 1.52 -9.45
CA SER A 558 2.79 1.76 -10.29
C SER A 558 1.97 2.88 -9.66
N GLY A 559 1.12 3.52 -10.46
CA GLY A 559 0.35 4.68 -10.06
C GLY A 559 0.77 5.96 -10.81
N PRO A 560 0.05 7.07 -10.59
CA PRO A 560 0.19 8.28 -11.38
C PRO A 560 1.58 8.88 -11.14
N ARG A 561 2.49 8.67 -12.10
CA ARG A 561 3.60 9.60 -12.27
C ARG A 561 2.95 10.94 -12.54
N THR A 562 3.27 11.95 -11.74
CA THR A 562 2.76 13.33 -11.93
C THR A 562 2.59 13.65 -13.41
N ILE A 563 1.43 14.17 -13.79
CA ILE A 563 1.12 14.60 -15.17
C ILE A 563 2.33 15.40 -15.68
N GLY A 564 3.05 14.85 -16.68
CA GLY A 564 4.27 15.46 -17.23
C GLY A 564 5.63 14.96 -16.68
N GLY A 565 5.67 13.91 -15.85
CA GLY A 565 6.90 13.31 -15.31
C GLY A 565 7.54 12.26 -16.23
N HIS A 566 8.29 12.71 -17.23
CA HIS A 566 9.30 11.91 -17.95
C HIS A 566 10.72 12.37 -17.63
#